data_AF-A0A7S1ZWT1-F1
#
_entry.id   AF-A0A7S1ZWT1-F1
#
_cell.length_a   1.000
_cell.length_b   1.000
_cell.length_c   1.000
_cell.angle_alpha   90.00
_cell.angle_beta   90.00
_cell.angle_gamma   90.00
#
_symmetry.space_group_name_H-M   'P 1'
#
loop_
_entity.id
_entity.type
_entity.pdbx_description
1 polymer ?
#
loop_
_entity_poly.entity_id
_entity_poly.type
_entity_poly.pdbx_seq_one_letter_code
_entity_poly.pdbx_strand_id
1 'polypeptide(L)'
;DKKVIDEKSDNSDDKKDIDDKVSNNNNNDDTKKDDTPTTTKKGYDVVIDGANVGYYETNFKNAPKHVDYNQIDWMIRHFAEYNNQTVLLILHERHFSHKLMPHWAKRIVQGWHEDDNILLYKTPFGCNDDWFWMHAALVHRGTMVITNDEMRDHHFQMLAHRSFLRWKERHRVTFTFGDWERNRDKNGRRRRIVELSYPDPYSRRIQRVEDYVPNKEGEGKEEEEGGIVIPLPKYGDEDRFADGVHVANDDATPKEETYVCIRLTCCSDAE
;
A
#
# COMPACT_ATOMS: atom_id res chain seq x y z
N ASP A 1 30.38 -36.25 63.91
CA ASP A 1 31.23 -35.45 64.80
C ASP A 1 30.85 -33.98 64.78
N LYS A 2 30.67 -33.43 65.98
CA LYS A 2 30.44 -32.02 66.27
C LYS A 2 31.77 -31.26 66.21
N LYS A 3 31.78 -30.04 65.68
CA LYS A 3 32.43 -28.90 66.35
C LYS A 3 31.86 -27.57 65.87
N VAL A 4 31.22 -26.90 66.83
CA VAL A 4 30.86 -25.48 66.89
C VAL A 4 32.00 -24.76 67.65
N ILE A 5 31.93 -23.42 67.70
CA ILE A 5 32.53 -22.45 68.66
C ILE A 5 33.72 -21.68 68.06
N ASP A 6 33.83 -20.34 68.07
CA ASP A 6 32.93 -19.21 68.40
C ASP A 6 33.66 -17.87 68.15
N GLU A 7 32.85 -16.81 67.96
CA GLU A 7 32.93 -15.45 68.56
C GLU A 7 33.99 -14.36 68.19
N LYS A 8 33.41 -13.23 67.70
CA LYS A 8 33.30 -11.87 68.31
C LYS A 8 34.15 -10.67 67.82
N SER A 9 33.37 -9.62 67.49
CA SER A 9 33.45 -8.18 67.85
C SER A 9 34.59 -7.31 67.27
N ASP A 10 34.44 -6.03 66.89
CA ASP A 10 33.65 -4.92 67.44
C ASP A 10 33.32 -3.79 66.42
N ASN A 11 32.33 -2.97 66.81
CA ASN A 11 31.82 -1.72 66.23
C ASN A 11 32.78 -0.51 66.33
N SER A 12 32.60 0.49 65.46
CA SER A 12 32.40 1.92 65.81
C SER A 12 32.39 2.77 64.51
N ASP A 13 31.25 3.35 64.12
CA ASP A 13 30.87 4.76 64.33
C ASP A 13 31.35 5.68 63.20
N ASP A 14 30.41 6.12 62.34
CA ASP A 14 29.97 7.52 62.37
C ASP A 14 28.78 7.78 61.44
N LYS A 15 27.70 8.29 62.05
CA LYS A 15 26.55 8.92 61.40
C LYS A 15 26.92 10.36 61.00
N LYS A 16 26.39 10.84 59.88
CA LYS A 16 25.51 12.02 59.89
C LYS A 16 24.83 12.26 58.55
N ASP A 17 23.54 12.53 58.66
CA ASP A 17 22.59 12.82 57.62
C ASP A 17 22.79 14.21 56.97
N ILE A 18 21.93 14.47 55.98
CA ILE A 18 21.16 15.71 55.75
C ILE A 18 21.57 16.60 54.55
N ASP A 19 20.54 16.82 53.72
CA ASP A 19 20.21 17.97 52.86
C ASP A 19 20.43 17.94 51.33
N ASP A 20 19.29 17.76 50.66
CA ASP A 20 18.77 18.59 49.57
C ASP A 20 19.60 19.84 49.22
N LYS A 21 20.22 19.80 48.03
CA LYS A 21 20.41 21.01 47.21
C LYS A 21 20.22 20.69 45.73
N VAL A 22 19.03 21.07 45.27
CA VAL A 22 18.81 21.61 43.93
C VAL A 22 19.88 22.66 43.63
N SER A 23 20.63 22.49 42.55
CA SER A 23 21.39 23.57 41.94
C SER A 23 21.50 23.33 40.44
N ASN A 24 20.82 24.22 39.72
CA ASN A 24 21.03 24.52 38.31
C ASN A 24 22.53 24.64 38.00
N ASN A 25 22.95 24.03 36.90
CA ASN A 25 23.95 24.66 36.05
C ASN A 25 23.68 24.35 34.58
N ASN A 26 23.41 25.43 33.86
CA ASN A 26 23.32 25.50 32.41
C ASN A 26 24.72 25.41 31.78
N ASN A 27 24.72 24.99 30.51
CA ASN A 27 25.73 25.17 29.46
C ASN A 27 26.75 24.05 29.27
N ASN A 28 26.52 23.27 28.20
CA ASN A 28 27.43 22.99 27.07
C ASN A 28 26.58 22.15 26.10
N ASP A 29 25.79 22.76 25.22
CA ASP A 29 26.19 23.13 23.84
C ASP A 29 27.06 22.06 23.16
N ASP A 30 26.38 21.03 22.63
CA ASP A 30 26.85 20.17 21.55
C ASP A 30 25.63 19.48 20.90
N THR A 31 24.67 20.29 20.46
CA THR A 31 23.62 19.85 19.52
C THR A 31 23.84 20.54 18.18
N LYS A 32 24.52 19.85 17.26
CA LYS A 32 24.32 19.93 15.80
C LYS A 32 25.32 19.02 15.08
N LYS A 33 24.90 17.77 14.86
CA LYS A 33 25.16 17.09 13.59
C LYS A 33 23.81 16.61 13.07
N ASP A 34 23.17 17.52 12.33
CA ASP A 34 22.21 17.15 11.30
C ASP A 34 22.97 16.33 10.26
N ASP A 35 23.05 15.02 10.47
CA ASP A 35 23.23 14.07 9.37
C ASP A 35 21.86 13.86 8.74
N THR A 36 21.35 14.89 8.06
CA THR A 36 20.34 14.70 7.02
C THR A 36 21.08 14.24 5.77
N PRO A 37 20.93 12.99 5.31
CA PRO A 37 21.17 12.72 3.91
C PRO A 37 20.08 13.49 3.16
N THR A 38 20.48 14.52 2.42
CA THR A 38 19.71 15.08 1.31
C THR A 38 19.63 14.04 0.19
N THR A 39 19.13 12.84 0.50
CA THR A 39 18.57 11.95 -0.49
C THR A 39 17.24 12.56 -0.89
N THR A 40 17.21 13.26 -2.03
CA THR A 40 15.98 13.40 -2.78
C THR A 40 15.39 12.00 -2.91
N LYS A 41 14.36 11.68 -2.10
CA LYS A 41 13.74 10.34 -2.11
C LYS A 41 13.36 10.05 -3.55
N LYS A 42 13.98 9.05 -4.17
CA LYS A 42 13.58 8.58 -5.49
C LYS A 42 12.13 8.16 -5.39
N GLY A 43 11.24 8.87 -6.10
CA GLY A 43 9.82 8.55 -6.15
C GLY A 43 9.61 7.18 -6.80
N TYR A 44 8.45 6.59 -6.56
CA TYR A 44 8.03 5.32 -7.17
C TYR A 44 6.59 5.43 -7.67
N ASP A 45 6.33 4.78 -8.81
CA ASP A 45 5.04 4.79 -9.48
C ASP A 45 4.16 3.62 -8.99
N VAL A 46 4.79 2.50 -8.63
CA VAL A 46 4.12 1.24 -8.29
C VAL A 46 4.70 0.66 -7.02
N VAL A 47 3.84 0.28 -6.08
CA VAL A 47 4.17 -0.52 -4.90
C VAL A 47 3.68 -1.94 -5.13
N ILE A 48 4.56 -2.92 -4.93
CA ILE A 48 4.22 -4.34 -5.04
C ILE A 48 4.25 -4.97 -3.65
N ASP A 49 3.12 -5.58 -3.27
CA ASP A 49 3.05 -6.53 -2.16
C ASP A 49 3.73 -7.84 -2.59
N GLY A 50 5.01 -7.97 -2.26
CA GLY A 50 5.83 -9.09 -2.70
C GLY A 50 5.39 -10.43 -2.13
N ALA A 51 4.79 -10.44 -0.93
CA ALA A 51 4.33 -11.67 -0.32
C ALA A 51 3.06 -12.19 -1.02
N ASN A 52 2.09 -11.30 -1.26
CA ASN A 52 0.86 -11.66 -1.97
C ASN A 52 1.13 -12.13 -3.41
N VAL A 53 1.99 -11.42 -4.15
CA VAL A 53 2.42 -11.84 -5.49
C VAL A 53 3.19 -13.16 -5.43
N GLY A 54 4.13 -13.30 -4.50
CA GLY A 54 4.97 -14.48 -4.38
C GLY A 54 4.24 -15.75 -3.94
N TYR A 55 3.11 -15.62 -3.23
CA TYR A 55 2.29 -16.75 -2.78
C TYR A 55 1.03 -16.96 -3.62
N TYR A 56 0.84 -16.20 -4.70
CA TYR A 56 -0.31 -16.35 -5.57
C TYR A 56 -0.43 -17.79 -6.12
N GLU A 57 -1.63 -18.37 -5.98
CA GLU A 57 -1.95 -19.77 -6.34
C GLU A 57 -1.05 -20.85 -5.70
N THR A 58 -0.36 -20.55 -4.60
CA THR A 58 0.51 -21.53 -3.91
C THR A 58 -0.18 -22.37 -2.84
N ASN A 59 -1.51 -22.33 -2.74
CA ASN A 59 -2.29 -23.05 -1.72
C ASN A 59 -2.55 -24.53 -2.09
N PHE A 60 -1.50 -25.31 -2.36
CA PHE A 60 -1.59 -26.74 -2.70
C PHE A 60 -0.75 -27.63 -1.80
N LYS A 61 -1.07 -28.93 -1.78
CA LYS A 61 -0.37 -29.92 -0.95
C LYS A 61 1.12 -29.98 -1.35
N ASN A 62 2.01 -29.77 -0.38
CA ASN A 62 3.46 -29.69 -0.55
C ASN A 62 3.97 -28.44 -1.29
N ALA A 63 3.21 -27.34 -1.27
CA ALA A 63 3.72 -26.06 -1.77
C ALA A 63 5.04 -25.66 -1.06
N PRO A 64 5.96 -25.00 -1.78
CA PRO A 64 7.18 -24.49 -1.19
C PRO A 64 6.89 -23.53 -0.03
N LYS A 65 7.74 -23.54 1.01
CA LYS A 65 7.64 -22.60 2.13
C LYS A 65 8.03 -21.17 1.75
N HIS A 66 8.72 -21.01 0.63
CA HIS A 66 9.19 -19.72 0.13
C HIS A 66 8.23 -19.16 -0.92
N VAL A 67 8.29 -17.83 -1.11
CA VAL A 67 7.64 -17.16 -2.24
C VAL A 67 8.19 -17.63 -3.58
N ASP A 68 7.40 -17.57 -4.64
CA ASP A 68 7.86 -17.76 -6.00
C ASP A 68 8.51 -16.47 -6.53
N TYR A 69 9.85 -16.45 -6.52
CA TYR A 69 10.63 -15.33 -7.04
C TYR A 69 10.44 -15.09 -8.53
N ASN A 70 9.99 -16.09 -9.32
CA ASN A 70 9.70 -15.85 -10.72
C ASN A 70 8.40 -15.06 -10.88
N GLN A 71 7.36 -15.35 -10.09
CA GLN A 71 6.11 -14.58 -10.10
C GLN A 71 6.36 -13.12 -9.74
N ILE A 72 7.14 -12.89 -8.68
CA ILE A 72 7.55 -11.54 -8.28
C ILE A 72 8.35 -10.86 -9.41
N ASP A 73 9.30 -11.56 -10.03
CA ASP A 73 10.10 -11.00 -11.13
C ASP A 73 9.25 -10.70 -12.37
N TRP A 74 8.27 -11.54 -12.74
CA TRP A 74 7.36 -11.24 -13.85
C TRP A 74 6.60 -9.94 -13.60
N MET A 75 6.08 -9.76 -12.38
CA MET A 75 5.37 -8.55 -11.98
C MET A 75 6.27 -7.31 -12.03
N ILE A 76 7.45 -7.37 -11.41
CA ILE A 76 8.39 -6.24 -11.41
C ILE A 76 8.79 -5.87 -12.83
N ARG A 77 9.12 -6.85 -13.66
CA ARG A 77 9.61 -6.63 -15.02
C ARG A 77 8.52 -6.08 -15.93
N HIS A 78 7.25 -6.43 -15.69
CA HIS A 78 6.13 -5.83 -16.40
C HIS A 78 6.14 -4.29 -16.24
N PHE A 79 6.31 -3.80 -15.01
CA PHE A 79 6.33 -2.36 -14.76
C PHE A 79 7.66 -1.70 -15.10
N ALA A 80 8.78 -2.28 -14.64
CA ALA A 80 10.10 -1.67 -14.76
C ALA A 80 10.65 -1.69 -16.19
N GLU A 81 10.39 -2.74 -16.97
CA GLU A 81 10.94 -2.88 -18.33
C GLU A 81 9.93 -2.47 -19.41
N TYR A 82 8.67 -2.93 -19.33
CA TYR A 82 7.70 -2.64 -20.39
C TYR A 82 7.07 -1.26 -20.26
N ASN A 83 6.77 -0.82 -19.03
CA ASN A 83 6.14 0.48 -18.80
C ASN A 83 7.13 1.57 -18.40
N ASN A 84 8.41 1.22 -18.20
CA ASN A 84 9.46 2.14 -17.73
C ASN A 84 9.06 2.89 -16.44
N GLN A 85 8.42 2.17 -15.51
CA GLN A 85 7.95 2.69 -14.22
C GLN A 85 8.91 2.32 -13.10
N THR A 86 9.04 3.19 -12.10
CA THR A 86 9.80 2.88 -10.88
C THR A 86 8.94 2.05 -9.93
N VAL A 87 9.45 0.88 -9.55
CA VAL A 87 8.78 -0.10 -8.72
C VAL A 87 9.38 -0.10 -7.32
N LEU A 88 8.54 -0.04 -6.29
CA LEU A 88 8.90 -0.35 -4.91
C LEU A 88 8.36 -1.74 -4.54
N LEU A 89 9.27 -2.73 -4.48
CA LEU A 89 8.97 -4.05 -3.95
C LEU A 89 9.10 -4.05 -2.44
N ILE A 90 8.00 -4.36 -1.73
CA ILE A 90 8.01 -4.63 -0.30
C ILE A 90 7.99 -6.14 -0.09
N LEU A 91 8.98 -6.69 0.62
CA LEU A 91 9.01 -8.12 0.95
C LEU A 91 9.74 -8.36 2.27
N HIS A 92 9.21 -9.21 3.12
CA HIS A 92 9.81 -9.47 4.43
C HIS A 92 11.22 -10.09 4.37
N GLU A 93 12.13 -9.64 5.24
CA GLU A 93 13.56 -10.01 5.24
C GLU A 93 13.80 -11.53 5.27
N ARG A 94 12.93 -12.28 5.96
CA ARG A 94 12.92 -13.76 5.99
C ARG A 94 13.04 -14.41 4.60
N HIS A 95 12.46 -13.80 3.57
CA HIS A 95 12.51 -14.28 2.18
C HIS A 95 13.88 -14.08 1.53
N PHE A 96 14.82 -13.39 2.17
CA PHE A 96 16.19 -13.26 1.70
C PHE A 96 17.19 -14.11 2.51
N SER A 97 16.70 -14.81 3.53
CA SER A 97 17.54 -15.66 4.36
C SER A 97 17.95 -16.94 3.63
N HIS A 98 19.16 -17.44 3.89
CA HIS A 98 19.65 -18.71 3.32
C HIS A 98 18.79 -19.92 3.67
N LYS A 99 17.97 -19.84 4.73
CA LYS A 99 17.06 -20.92 5.15
C LYS A 99 15.83 -21.03 4.26
N LEU A 100 15.38 -19.90 3.70
CA LEU A 100 14.12 -19.83 2.95
C LEU A 100 14.35 -19.58 1.46
N MET A 101 15.34 -18.77 1.10
CA MET A 101 15.63 -18.42 -0.29
C MET A 101 16.41 -19.55 -0.99
N PRO A 102 15.87 -20.15 -2.05
CA PRO A 102 16.59 -21.14 -2.85
C PRO A 102 17.82 -20.54 -3.54
N HIS A 103 18.83 -21.36 -3.82
CA HIS A 103 20.07 -20.90 -4.47
C HIS A 103 19.83 -20.24 -5.84
N TRP A 104 18.89 -20.78 -6.63
CA TRP A 104 18.56 -20.25 -7.96
C TRP A 104 17.93 -18.85 -7.90
N ALA A 105 17.24 -18.51 -6.80
CA ALA A 105 16.58 -17.22 -6.63
C ALA A 105 17.58 -16.07 -6.41
N LYS A 106 18.79 -16.37 -5.91
CA LYS A 106 19.83 -15.35 -5.69
C LYS A 106 20.11 -14.51 -6.94
N ARG A 107 20.15 -15.14 -8.11
CA ARG A 107 20.39 -14.44 -9.39
C ARG A 107 19.24 -13.48 -9.74
N ILE A 108 18.00 -13.84 -9.40
CA ILE A 108 16.83 -12.99 -9.62
C ILE A 108 16.90 -11.77 -8.70
N VAL A 109 17.12 -12.00 -7.41
CA VAL A 109 17.23 -10.93 -6.41
C VAL A 109 18.40 -9.99 -6.71
N GLN A 110 19.53 -10.53 -7.17
CA GLN A 110 20.65 -9.71 -7.62
C GLN A 110 20.24 -8.79 -8.79
N GLY A 111 19.49 -9.33 -9.76
CA GLY A 111 18.94 -8.52 -10.85
C GLY A 111 17.93 -7.45 -10.41
N TRP A 112 17.34 -7.56 -9.22
CA TRP A 112 16.53 -6.48 -8.63
C TRP A 112 17.40 -5.37 -8.02
N HIS A 113 18.57 -5.72 -7.46
CA HIS A 113 19.51 -4.74 -6.90
C HIS A 113 20.28 -3.96 -7.96
N GLU A 114 20.49 -4.55 -9.13
CA GLU A 114 21.27 -3.95 -10.23
C GLU A 114 20.43 -3.04 -11.14
N ASP A 115 19.11 -3.03 -10.98
CA ASP A 115 18.19 -2.30 -11.84
C ASP A 115 17.74 -1.00 -11.16
N ASP A 116 18.05 0.13 -11.78
CA ASP A 116 17.74 1.44 -11.21
C ASP A 116 16.23 1.67 -11.05
N ASN A 117 15.38 1.04 -11.86
CA ASN A 117 13.92 1.20 -11.74
C ASN A 117 13.31 0.37 -10.61
N ILE A 118 14.12 -0.41 -9.87
CA ILE A 118 13.64 -1.29 -8.81
C ILE A 118 14.18 -0.81 -7.45
N LEU A 119 13.27 -0.42 -6.56
CA LEU A 119 13.52 -0.19 -5.15
C LEU A 119 13.08 -1.42 -4.37
N LEU A 120 14.01 -2.09 -3.71
CA LEU A 120 13.69 -3.22 -2.83
C LEU A 120 13.73 -2.78 -1.36
N TYR A 121 12.61 -2.89 -0.68
CA TYR A 121 12.52 -2.69 0.76
C TYR A 121 12.27 -4.01 1.49
N LYS A 122 13.19 -4.37 2.39
CA LYS A 122 13.09 -5.56 3.21
C LYS A 122 12.41 -5.20 4.52
N THR A 123 11.20 -5.70 4.76
CA THR A 123 10.53 -5.41 6.04
C THR A 123 11.24 -6.17 7.17
N PRO A 124 11.49 -5.52 8.33
CA PRO A 124 12.23 -6.14 9.43
C PRO A 124 11.50 -7.33 10.05
N PHE A 125 12.27 -8.21 10.70
CA PHE A 125 11.72 -9.33 11.44
C PHE A 125 10.74 -8.88 12.54
N GLY A 126 9.61 -9.59 12.65
CA GLY A 126 8.58 -9.34 13.68
C GLY A 126 7.58 -8.25 13.30
N CYS A 127 7.78 -7.59 12.16
CA CYS A 127 6.85 -6.62 11.61
C CYS A 127 5.91 -7.27 10.58
N ASN A 128 4.65 -6.84 10.55
CA ASN A 128 3.76 -7.17 9.44
C ASN A 128 4.14 -6.31 8.22
N ASP A 129 4.43 -6.94 7.08
CA ASP A 129 4.74 -6.26 5.82
C ASP A 129 3.57 -5.46 5.25
N ASP A 130 2.34 -5.79 5.64
CA ASP A 130 1.13 -5.07 5.18
C ASP A 130 1.14 -3.58 5.47
N TRP A 131 1.54 -3.21 6.68
CA TRP A 131 1.64 -1.81 7.07
C TRP A 131 2.66 -1.04 6.24
N PHE A 132 3.71 -1.70 5.74
CA PHE A 132 4.77 -1.03 4.98
C PHE A 132 4.33 -0.73 3.56
N TRP A 133 3.74 -1.69 2.85
CA TRP A 133 3.26 -1.44 1.49
C TRP A 133 2.03 -0.52 1.50
N MET A 134 1.14 -0.61 2.49
CA MET A 134 0.03 0.32 2.67
C MET A 134 0.53 1.75 2.91
N HIS A 135 1.47 1.92 3.85
CA HIS A 135 2.04 3.23 4.14
C HIS A 135 2.77 3.79 2.92
N ALA A 136 3.59 2.99 2.24
CA ALA A 136 4.33 3.41 1.05
C ALA A 136 3.40 3.95 -0.04
N ALA A 137 2.26 3.31 -0.24
CA ALA A 137 1.29 3.72 -1.23
C ALA A 137 0.50 5.00 -0.89
N LEU A 138 0.59 5.48 0.36
CA LEU A 138 0.02 6.76 0.79
C LEU A 138 1.00 7.92 0.68
N VAL A 139 2.32 7.65 0.56
CA VAL A 139 3.36 8.69 0.54
C VAL A 139 3.30 9.55 -0.73
N HIS A 140 3.03 8.93 -1.87
CA HIS A 140 3.02 9.60 -3.17
C HIS A 140 1.63 9.54 -3.80
N ARG A 141 1.20 10.66 -4.40
CA ARG A 141 -0.07 10.72 -5.11
C ARG A 141 0.02 9.95 -6.42
N GLY A 142 -1.00 9.15 -6.72
CA GLY A 142 -1.10 8.42 -7.98
C GLY A 142 -0.33 7.10 -8.01
N THR A 143 0.27 6.68 -6.90
CA THR A 143 0.96 5.39 -6.80
C THR A 143 -0.03 4.23 -6.84
N MET A 144 0.23 3.24 -7.69
CA MET A 144 -0.57 2.01 -7.74
C MET A 144 -0.07 0.99 -6.73
N VAL A 145 -0.97 0.19 -6.17
CA VAL A 145 -0.65 -0.92 -5.27
C VAL A 145 -1.04 -2.23 -5.93
N ILE A 146 -0.07 -3.09 -6.14
CA ILE A 146 -0.29 -4.41 -6.72
C ILE A 146 -0.46 -5.42 -5.59
N THR A 147 -1.70 -5.86 -5.39
CA THR A 147 -2.04 -6.93 -4.43
C THR A 147 -3.44 -7.48 -4.75
N ASN A 148 -3.61 -8.78 -4.58
CA ASN A 148 -4.92 -9.46 -4.57
C ASN A 148 -5.50 -9.56 -3.15
N ASP A 149 -4.84 -8.99 -2.14
CA ASP A 149 -5.41 -8.93 -0.80
C ASP A 149 -6.62 -7.98 -0.76
N GLU A 150 -7.70 -8.46 -0.15
CA GLU A 150 -8.89 -7.67 0.11
C GLU A 150 -8.74 -6.75 1.33
N MET A 151 -7.68 -6.94 2.10
CA MET A 151 -7.30 -6.20 3.30
C MET A 151 -8.38 -6.27 4.39
N ARG A 152 -9.07 -7.43 4.46
CA ARG A 152 -10.28 -7.63 5.30
C ARG A 152 -9.98 -7.66 6.80
N ASP A 153 -8.84 -8.20 7.17
CA ASP A 153 -8.32 -8.28 8.53
C ASP A 153 -7.69 -6.96 9.00
N HIS A 154 -7.10 -6.20 8.07
CA HIS A 154 -6.56 -4.86 8.31
C HIS A 154 -7.66 -3.81 8.51
N HIS A 155 -8.78 -3.98 7.80
CA HIS A 155 -9.95 -3.11 7.86
C HIS A 155 -10.44 -2.91 9.32
N PHE A 156 -10.57 -3.96 10.14
CA PHE A 156 -11.06 -3.84 11.52
C PHE A 156 -10.20 -2.98 12.45
N GLN A 157 -8.94 -2.75 12.08
CA GLN A 157 -8.00 -1.98 12.90
C GLN A 157 -7.91 -0.50 12.46
N MET A 158 -8.59 -0.11 11.39
CA MET A 158 -8.47 1.25 10.84
C MET A 158 -9.47 2.23 11.45
N LEU A 159 -8.96 3.39 11.90
CA LEU A 159 -9.73 4.47 12.51
C LEU A 159 -10.72 5.16 11.55
N ALA A 160 -10.50 5.08 10.23
CA ALA A 160 -11.27 5.79 9.21
C ALA A 160 -11.65 4.87 8.03
N HIS A 161 -12.55 3.93 8.29
CA HIS A 161 -12.97 2.88 7.35
C HIS A 161 -13.35 3.39 5.95
N ARG A 162 -14.23 4.40 5.85
CA ARG A 162 -14.71 4.92 4.56
C ARG A 162 -13.61 5.51 3.69
N SER A 163 -12.63 6.18 4.31
CA SER A 163 -11.50 6.78 3.59
C SER A 163 -10.57 5.70 3.04
N PHE A 164 -10.36 4.63 3.82
CA PHE A 164 -9.56 3.50 3.39
C PHE A 164 -10.18 2.76 2.21
N LEU A 165 -11.49 2.48 2.23
CA LEU A 165 -12.17 1.83 1.12
C LEU A 165 -12.07 2.64 -0.19
N ARG A 166 -12.24 3.96 -0.10
CA ARG A 166 -12.08 4.87 -1.25
C ARG A 166 -10.64 4.87 -1.78
N TRP A 167 -9.67 4.84 -0.86
CA TRP A 167 -8.27 4.71 -1.24
C TRP A 167 -8.01 3.35 -1.92
N LYS A 168 -8.51 2.24 -1.37
CA LYS A 168 -8.39 0.89 -1.92
C LYS A 168 -8.97 0.83 -3.34
N GLU A 169 -10.20 1.30 -3.54
CA GLU A 169 -10.88 1.40 -4.84
C GLU A 169 -10.04 2.14 -5.88
N ARG A 170 -9.34 3.22 -5.49
CA ARG A 170 -8.61 4.09 -6.41
C ARG A 170 -7.17 3.66 -6.71
N HIS A 171 -6.54 2.87 -5.84
CA HIS A 171 -5.10 2.57 -5.92
C HIS A 171 -4.79 1.08 -6.07
N ARG A 172 -5.68 0.18 -5.64
CA ARG A 172 -5.44 -1.28 -5.72
C ARG A 172 -5.61 -1.78 -7.16
N VAL A 173 -4.58 -2.42 -7.66
CA VAL A 173 -4.58 -3.17 -8.91
C VAL A 173 -4.46 -4.65 -8.56
N THR A 174 -5.45 -5.44 -8.97
CA THR A 174 -5.41 -6.90 -8.82
C THR A 174 -4.77 -7.53 -10.05
N PHE A 175 -4.30 -8.76 -9.93
CA PHE A 175 -3.53 -9.41 -10.98
C PHE A 175 -3.84 -10.91 -11.11
N THR A 176 -3.58 -11.42 -12.31
CA THR A 176 -3.51 -12.86 -12.64
C THR A 176 -2.29 -13.11 -13.53
N PHE A 177 -1.90 -14.37 -13.69
CA PHE A 177 -0.84 -14.75 -14.63
C PHE A 177 -1.41 -15.60 -15.76
N GLY A 178 -1.36 -15.06 -16.97
CA GLY A 178 -1.88 -15.68 -18.18
C GLY A 178 -0.92 -16.69 -18.82
N ASP A 179 -0.96 -16.78 -20.14
CA ASP A 179 -0.10 -17.68 -20.91
C ASP A 179 1.39 -17.30 -20.82
N TRP A 180 2.24 -18.20 -21.29
CA TRP A 180 3.67 -17.92 -21.39
C TRP A 180 3.96 -16.91 -22.51
N GLU A 181 4.84 -15.95 -22.24
CA GLU A 181 5.40 -15.08 -23.27
C GLU A 181 6.05 -15.91 -24.38
N ARG A 182 5.83 -15.48 -25.64
CA ARG A 182 6.41 -16.13 -26.82
C ARG A 182 7.94 -16.05 -26.83
N ASN A 183 8.47 -14.91 -26.39
CA ASN A 183 9.90 -14.65 -26.34
C ASN A 183 10.44 -14.90 -24.93
N ARG A 184 11.70 -15.32 -24.85
CA ARG A 184 12.42 -15.41 -23.58
C ARG A 184 13.00 -14.04 -23.23
N ASP A 185 13.23 -13.82 -21.93
CA ASP A 185 13.94 -12.62 -21.48
C ASP A 185 15.41 -12.63 -21.93
N LYS A 186 16.12 -11.51 -21.68
CA LYS A 186 17.56 -11.36 -21.96
C LYS A 186 18.45 -12.44 -21.34
N ASN A 187 17.97 -13.13 -20.30
CA ASN A 187 18.66 -14.19 -19.57
C ASN A 187 18.17 -15.60 -19.99
N GLY A 188 17.37 -15.71 -21.05
CA GLY A 188 16.83 -16.96 -21.56
C GLY A 188 15.71 -17.58 -20.69
N ARG A 189 15.14 -16.85 -19.72
CA ARG A 189 14.04 -17.31 -18.87
C ARG A 189 12.69 -17.10 -19.55
N ARG A 190 11.74 -17.99 -19.28
CA ARG A 190 10.34 -17.81 -19.70
C ARG A 190 9.62 -16.94 -18.67
N ARG A 191 8.71 -16.09 -19.13
CA ARG A 191 7.82 -15.29 -18.28
C ARG A 191 6.37 -15.61 -18.58
N ARG A 192 5.49 -15.50 -17.58
CA ARG A 192 4.04 -15.48 -17.81
C ARG A 192 3.61 -14.05 -18.11
N ILE A 193 2.59 -13.91 -18.94
CA ILE A 193 1.94 -12.64 -19.20
C ILE A 193 1.29 -12.19 -17.89
N VAL A 194 1.61 -10.98 -17.46
CA VAL A 194 0.99 -10.34 -16.31
C VAL A 194 -0.29 -9.67 -16.79
N GLU A 195 -1.41 -10.12 -16.24
CA GLU A 195 -2.74 -9.57 -16.52
C GLU A 195 -3.18 -8.76 -15.31
N LEU A 196 -3.54 -7.50 -15.54
CA LEU A 196 -3.84 -6.54 -14.48
C LEU A 196 -5.28 -6.06 -14.62
N SER A 197 -5.99 -5.98 -13.50
CA SER A 197 -7.28 -5.31 -13.40
C SER A 197 -7.08 -4.01 -12.64
N TYR A 198 -7.13 -2.91 -13.39
CA TYR A 198 -6.95 -1.56 -12.87
C TYR A 198 -8.24 -1.02 -12.25
N PRO A 199 -8.13 -0.08 -11.29
CA PRO A 199 -9.24 0.75 -10.85
C PRO A 199 -10.01 1.38 -12.01
N ASP A 200 -11.31 1.58 -11.81
CA ASP A 200 -12.13 2.36 -12.74
C ASP A 200 -11.54 3.77 -12.92
N PRO A 201 -11.56 4.33 -14.14
CA PRO A 201 -11.03 5.68 -14.39
C PRO A 201 -11.91 6.79 -13.80
N TYR A 202 -13.05 6.43 -13.22
CA TYR A 202 -14.01 7.30 -12.57
C TYR A 202 -14.40 6.72 -11.20
N SER A 203 -14.90 7.58 -10.32
CA SER A 203 -15.45 7.13 -9.02
C SER A 203 -16.95 6.99 -9.12
N ARG A 204 -17.49 5.82 -8.76
CA ARG A 204 -18.94 5.55 -8.71
C ARG A 204 -19.57 6.22 -7.49
N ARG A 205 -19.62 7.55 -7.49
CA ARG A 205 -20.12 8.40 -6.40
C ARG A 205 -21.00 9.51 -6.96
N ILE A 206 -21.75 10.18 -6.08
CA ILE A 206 -22.48 11.38 -6.47
C ILE A 206 -21.47 12.41 -6.97
N GLN A 207 -21.66 12.88 -8.20
CA GLN A 207 -20.80 13.86 -8.84
C GLN A 207 -21.63 15.04 -9.34
N ARG A 208 -21.07 16.24 -9.23
CA ARG A 208 -21.56 17.40 -9.96
C ARG A 208 -21.00 17.34 -11.37
N VAL A 209 -21.83 17.58 -12.36
CA VAL A 209 -21.43 17.67 -13.76
C VAL A 209 -21.74 19.07 -14.24
N GLU A 210 -20.86 19.63 -15.05
CA GLU A 210 -21.09 20.90 -15.75
C GLU A 210 -21.55 20.56 -17.17
N ASP A 211 -22.64 21.15 -17.65
CA ASP A 211 -23.00 21.00 -19.05
C ASP A 211 -21.99 21.76 -19.93
N TYR A 212 -21.40 21.08 -20.91
CA TYR A 212 -20.55 21.73 -21.89
C TYR A 212 -21.44 22.52 -22.87
N VAL A 213 -21.48 23.84 -22.72
CA VAL A 213 -22.14 24.75 -23.66
C VAL A 213 -21.07 25.29 -24.63
N PRO A 214 -21.03 24.86 -25.91
CA PRO A 214 -20.10 25.41 -26.86
C PRO A 214 -20.44 26.88 -27.12
N ASN A 215 -19.47 27.78 -26.91
CA ASN A 215 -19.62 29.20 -27.25
C ASN A 215 -20.03 29.34 -28.73
N LYS A 216 -21.28 29.77 -28.97
CA LYS A 216 -21.62 30.44 -30.22
C LYS A 216 -21.19 31.88 -30.05
N GLU A 217 -20.04 32.22 -30.63
CA GLU A 217 -19.63 33.60 -30.90
C GLU A 217 -19.41 34.49 -29.66
N GLY A 218 -18.28 34.29 -28.96
CA GLY A 218 -17.42 35.37 -28.46
C GLY A 218 -17.94 36.42 -27.46
N GLU A 219 -19.21 36.43 -27.03
CA GLU A 219 -19.74 37.47 -26.14
C GLU A 219 -20.67 36.90 -25.06
N GLY A 220 -20.23 37.02 -23.80
CA GLY A 220 -21.12 37.33 -22.67
C GLY A 220 -21.81 36.18 -21.91
N LYS A 221 -21.25 35.89 -20.73
CA LYS A 221 -21.78 35.18 -19.55
C LYS A 221 -22.14 33.69 -19.72
N GLU A 222 -21.24 32.88 -19.17
CA GLU A 222 -21.42 31.46 -18.88
C GLU A 222 -22.63 31.26 -17.95
N GLU A 223 -23.74 30.74 -18.46
CA GLU A 223 -24.74 30.09 -17.62
C GLU A 223 -24.26 28.65 -17.37
N GLU A 224 -23.68 28.43 -16.19
CA GLU A 224 -23.37 27.10 -15.67
C GLU A 224 -24.68 26.34 -15.39
N GLU A 225 -25.31 25.76 -16.41
CA GLU A 225 -26.32 24.72 -16.18
C GLU A 225 -25.60 23.45 -15.71
N GLY A 226 -25.39 23.36 -14.41
CA GLY A 226 -24.85 22.18 -13.76
C GLY A 226 -25.92 21.13 -13.48
N GLY A 227 -25.49 19.87 -13.42
CA GLY A 227 -26.30 18.74 -12.98
C GLY A 227 -25.66 17.97 -11.83
N ILE A 228 -26.42 17.03 -11.28
CA ILE A 228 -25.93 16.03 -10.34
C ILE A 228 -26.17 14.66 -10.95
N VAL A 229 -25.11 13.87 -11.06
CA VAL A 229 -25.18 12.45 -11.43
C VAL A 229 -25.08 11.62 -10.17
N ILE A 230 -26.12 10.82 -9.93
CA ILE A 230 -26.23 9.90 -8.80
C ILE A 230 -26.16 8.49 -9.36
N PRO A 231 -25.05 7.75 -9.19
CA PRO A 231 -25.01 6.36 -9.59
C PRO A 231 -26.00 5.56 -8.73
N LEU A 232 -26.70 4.61 -9.33
CA LEU A 232 -27.63 3.71 -8.63
C LEU A 232 -26.94 2.40 -8.22
N PRO A 233 -27.47 1.67 -7.21
CA PRO A 233 -26.98 0.35 -6.83
C PRO A 233 -26.88 -0.59 -8.02
N LYS A 234 -25.76 -1.31 -8.11
CA LYS A 234 -25.50 -2.34 -9.12
C LYS A 234 -25.21 -3.66 -8.43
N TYR A 235 -25.55 -4.77 -9.08
CA TYR A 235 -25.30 -6.10 -8.55
C TYR A 235 -23.81 -6.27 -8.24
N GLY A 236 -23.50 -6.72 -7.02
CA GLY A 236 -22.14 -6.85 -6.51
C GLY A 236 -21.56 -5.57 -5.89
N ASP A 237 -22.34 -4.49 -5.75
CA ASP A 237 -21.92 -3.34 -4.95
C ASP A 237 -21.83 -3.74 -3.48
N GLU A 238 -20.61 -3.99 -3.04
CA GLU A 238 -20.21 -4.18 -1.63
C GLU A 238 -19.63 -2.86 -1.11
N ASP A 239 -19.82 -2.55 0.18
CA ASP A 239 -19.21 -1.41 0.89
C ASP A 239 -19.50 0.01 0.34
N ARG A 240 -20.47 0.13 -0.57
CA ARG A 240 -20.82 1.42 -1.21
C ARG A 240 -21.68 2.32 -0.34
N PHE A 241 -22.49 1.72 0.52
CA PHE A 241 -23.51 2.43 1.30
C PHE A 241 -22.91 3.00 2.58
N ALA A 242 -23.57 4.02 3.15
CA ALA A 242 -23.08 4.70 4.33
C ALA A 242 -22.90 3.75 5.54
N ASP A 243 -23.63 2.64 5.57
CA ASP A 243 -23.53 1.63 6.61
C ASP A 243 -22.33 0.69 6.44
N GLY A 244 -21.71 0.62 5.26
CA GLY A 244 -20.58 -0.27 4.97
C GLY A 244 -20.92 -1.76 5.09
N VAL A 245 -22.20 -2.11 5.09
CA VAL A 245 -22.67 -3.50 5.23
C VAL A 245 -23.68 -3.91 4.17
N HIS A 246 -24.30 -2.95 3.48
CA HIS A 246 -25.24 -3.30 2.43
C HIS A 246 -24.50 -3.84 1.19
N VAL A 247 -24.94 -5.02 0.77
CA VAL A 247 -24.49 -5.71 -0.45
C VAL A 247 -25.66 -5.79 -1.40
N ALA A 248 -25.52 -5.18 -2.58
CA ALA A 248 -26.56 -5.22 -3.60
C ALA A 248 -26.47 -6.56 -4.37
N ASN A 249 -27.13 -7.60 -3.88
CA ASN A 249 -27.07 -8.96 -4.43
C ASN A 249 -28.43 -9.61 -4.66
N ASP A 250 -29.53 -8.84 -4.57
CA ASP A 250 -30.84 -9.35 -4.92
C ASP A 250 -31.01 -9.44 -6.45
N ASP A 251 -31.84 -10.37 -6.91
CA ASP A 251 -32.13 -10.56 -8.34
C ASP A 251 -32.82 -9.33 -8.97
N ALA A 252 -33.33 -8.41 -8.14
CA ALA A 252 -33.93 -7.15 -8.56
C ALA A 252 -32.89 -6.06 -8.85
N THR A 253 -31.67 -6.19 -8.33
CA THR A 253 -30.60 -5.22 -8.54
C THR A 253 -30.11 -5.31 -9.99
N PRO A 254 -30.04 -4.18 -10.71
CA PRO A 254 -29.50 -4.16 -12.06
C PRO A 254 -28.08 -4.71 -12.15
N LYS A 255 -27.83 -5.58 -13.14
CA LYS A 255 -26.47 -6.03 -13.47
C LYS A 255 -25.67 -4.96 -14.20
N GLU A 256 -26.36 -4.11 -14.94
CA GLU A 256 -25.77 -2.97 -15.64
C GLU A 256 -25.69 -1.77 -14.71
N GLU A 257 -24.72 -0.90 -15.00
CA GLU A 257 -24.60 0.34 -14.25
C GLU A 257 -25.64 1.36 -14.72
N THR A 258 -26.35 1.96 -13.77
CA THR A 258 -27.40 2.94 -14.05
C THR A 258 -27.20 4.19 -13.19
N TYR A 259 -27.72 5.31 -13.67
CA TYR A 259 -27.53 6.63 -13.07
C TYR A 259 -28.84 7.42 -13.08
N VAL A 260 -29.06 8.21 -12.04
CA VAL A 260 -30.05 9.29 -12.03
C VAL A 260 -29.32 10.59 -12.29
N CYS A 261 -29.72 11.29 -13.36
CA CYS A 261 -29.19 12.60 -13.70
C CYS A 261 -30.23 13.66 -13.36
N ILE A 262 -29.91 14.53 -12.42
CA ILE A 262 -30.72 15.70 -12.06
C ILE A 262 -30.10 16.89 -12.78
N ARG A 263 -30.84 17.50 -13.71
CA ARG A 263 -30.41 18.75 -14.36
C ARG A 263 -31.11 19.93 -13.71
N LEU A 264 -30.37 21.00 -13.48
CA LEU A 264 -30.94 22.28 -13.10
C LEU A 264 -31.24 23.03 -14.38
N THR A 265 -32.50 23.06 -14.79
CA THR A 265 -32.94 23.94 -15.88
C THR A 265 -33.17 25.33 -15.30
N CYS A 266 -32.50 26.34 -15.83
CA CYS A 266 -32.96 27.71 -15.64
C CYS A 266 -34.38 27.81 -16.22
N CYS A 267 -35.36 28.15 -15.38
CA CYS A 267 -36.62 28.67 -15.91
C CYS A 267 -36.27 29.96 -16.65
N SER A 268 -36.20 29.91 -17.98
CA SER A 268 -36.43 31.11 -18.77
C SER A 268 -37.83 31.58 -18.43
N ASP A 269 -37.92 32.79 -17.88
CA ASP A 269 -39.19 33.44 -17.57
C ASP A 269 -40.11 33.32 -18.78
N ALA A 270 -41.28 32.72 -18.55
CA ALA A 270 -42.34 32.67 -19.52
C ALA A 270 -42.92 34.09 -19.65
N GLU A 271 -42.44 34.85 -20.64
CA GLU A 271 -43.15 36.01 -21.20
C GLU A 271 -44.04 35.59 -22.38
#